data_AF-A0A6I1DX79-F1
#
_entry.id   AF-A0A6I1DX79-F1
#
_cell.length_a   1.000
_cell.length_b   1.000
_cell.length_c   1.000
_cell.angle_alpha   90.00
_cell.angle_beta   90.00
_cell.angle_gamma   90.00
#
_symmetry.space_group_name_H-M   'P 1'
#
loop_
_entity.id
_entity.type
_entity.pdbx_description
1 polymer ?
#
loop_
_entity_poly.entity_id
_entity_poly.type
_entity_poly.pdbx_seq_one_letter_code
_entity_poly.pdbx_strand_id
1 'polypeptide(L)'
;RNSLENLEFHAWDLSQDVSGQAWARQTYDRILIDPPRTGALEMVKLMPRLGASKIVYVSCNPATLARDAGELMALGYRLKAAGVMDMFPHTTHVESIAVFEKMKKK
;
A
#
# COMPACT_ATOMS: atom_id res chain seq x y z
N ARG A 1 19.49 -2.92 -18.32
CA ARG A 1 18.14 -3.56 -18.34
C ARG A 1 18.29 -4.96 -17.77
N ASN A 2 17.33 -5.44 -16.99
CA ASN A 2 17.41 -6.74 -16.29
C ASN A 2 16.75 -7.92 -17.03
N SER A 3 16.39 -7.76 -18.32
CA SER A 3 15.74 -8.79 -19.15
C SER A 3 14.49 -9.43 -18.54
N LEU A 4 13.66 -8.61 -17.87
CA LEU A 4 12.38 -9.03 -17.30
C LEU A 4 11.26 -8.73 -18.30
N GLU A 5 10.48 -9.76 -18.65
CA GLU A 5 9.42 -9.69 -19.65
C GLU A 5 8.01 -9.66 -19.03
N ASN A 6 7.90 -9.88 -17.72
CA ASN A 6 6.65 -9.99 -16.98
C ASN A 6 6.30 -8.72 -16.19
N LEU A 7 6.69 -7.55 -16.69
CA LEU A 7 6.49 -6.26 -16.03
C LEU A 7 5.77 -5.29 -16.96
N GLU A 8 4.72 -4.66 -16.44
CA GLU A 8 4.03 -3.54 -17.08
C GLU A 8 4.23 -2.28 -16.23
N PHE A 9 4.47 -1.14 -16.89
CA PHE A 9 4.69 0.14 -16.23
C PHE A 9 3.69 1.16 -16.75
N HIS A 10 3.06 1.89 -15.82
CA HIS A 10 2.09 2.93 -16.13
C HIS A 10 2.51 4.23 -15.45
N ALA A 11 2.44 5.34 -16.20
CA ALA A 11 2.63 6.68 -15.63
C ALA A 11 1.25 7.28 -15.35
N TRP A 12 0.96 7.56 -14.08
CA TRP A 12 -0.29 8.18 -13.68
C TRP A 12 -0.12 8.99 -12.38
N ASP A 13 -0.89 10.05 -12.25
CA ASP A 13 -1.01 10.81 -11.01
C ASP A 13 -2.03 10.13 -10.10
N LEU A 14 -1.54 9.47 -9.05
CA LEU A 14 -2.35 8.73 -8.09
C LEU A 14 -3.21 9.63 -7.17
N SER A 15 -3.11 10.95 -7.28
CA SER A 15 -4.04 11.88 -6.64
C SER A 15 -5.32 12.12 -7.45
N GLN A 16 -5.33 11.73 -8.73
CA GLN A 16 -6.47 11.85 -9.63
C GLN A 16 -7.27 10.54 -9.68
N ASP A 17 -8.46 10.58 -10.29
CA ASP A 17 -9.27 9.38 -10.48
C ASP A 17 -8.52 8.35 -11.36
N VAL A 18 -8.44 7.13 -10.86
CA VAL A 18 -7.80 6.00 -11.54
C VAL A 18 -8.82 5.06 -12.20
N SER A 19 -10.13 5.26 -12.01
CA SER A 19 -11.18 4.34 -12.50
C SER A 19 -11.21 4.19 -14.04
N GLY A 20 -10.73 5.21 -14.76
CA GLY A 20 -10.53 5.20 -16.20
C GLY A 20 -9.38 4.30 -16.68
N GLN A 21 -8.45 3.95 -15.80
CA GLN A 21 -7.23 3.24 -16.15
C GLN A 21 -7.46 1.74 -16.29
N ALA A 22 -6.93 1.14 -17.36
CA ALA A 22 -7.05 -0.30 -17.61
C ALA A 22 -6.47 -1.14 -16.45
N TRP A 23 -5.32 -0.71 -15.90
CA TRP A 23 -4.67 -1.38 -14.76
C TRP A 23 -5.52 -1.35 -13.49
N ALA A 24 -6.33 -0.31 -13.28
CA ALA A 24 -7.18 -0.17 -12.09
C ALA A 24 -8.48 -0.98 -12.16
N ARG A 25 -8.82 -1.52 -13.34
CA ARG A 25 -9.99 -2.40 -13.56
C ARG A 25 -9.65 -3.88 -13.40
N GLN A 26 -8.37 -4.21 -13.21
CA GLN A 26 -7.90 -5.55 -12.95
C GLN A 26 -7.93 -5.88 -11.46
N THR A 27 -7.84 -7.16 -11.14
CA THR A 27 -7.65 -7.65 -9.77
C THR A 27 -6.22 -8.10 -9.58
N TYR A 28 -5.67 -7.83 -8.40
CA TYR A 28 -4.34 -8.23 -7.99
C TYR A 28 -4.43 -9.10 -6.74
N ASP A 29 -3.62 -10.15 -6.67
CA ASP A 29 -3.53 -10.97 -5.46
C ASP A 29 -2.86 -10.23 -4.30
N ARG A 30 -1.87 -9.41 -4.63
CA ARG A 30 -0.96 -8.74 -3.70
C ARG A 30 -0.72 -7.30 -4.15
N ILE A 31 -0.60 -6.40 -3.18
CA ILE A 31 -0.24 -5.00 -3.43
C ILE A 31 0.93 -4.62 -2.53
N LEU A 32 1.91 -3.91 -3.09
CA LEU A 32 2.98 -3.25 -2.37
C LEU A 32 2.86 -1.75 -2.64
N ILE A 33 2.87 -0.93 -1.59
CA ILE A 33 2.87 0.53 -1.71
C ILE A 33 3.94 1.14 -0.81
N ASP A 34 4.59 2.17 -1.34
CA ASP A 34 5.60 3.01 -0.68
C ASP A 34 5.32 4.49 -1.03
N PRO A 35 4.36 5.12 -0.34
CA PRO A 35 3.90 6.45 -0.69
C PRO A 35 4.77 7.56 -0.07
N PRO A 36 4.61 8.82 -0.53
CA PRO A 36 5.26 9.96 0.12
C PRO A 36 4.82 10.14 1.57
N ARG A 37 5.48 11.04 2.31
CA ARG A 37 5.23 11.33 3.73
C ARG A 37 3.76 11.60 4.10
N THR A 38 2.96 12.07 3.14
CA THR A 38 1.51 12.34 3.30
C THR A 38 0.66 11.07 3.41
N GLY A 39 1.23 9.90 3.12
CA GLY A 39 0.52 8.62 3.01
C GLY A 39 -0.24 8.48 1.69
N ALA A 40 -1.13 7.49 1.64
CA ALA A 40 -1.87 7.07 0.44
C ALA A 40 -3.35 6.81 0.72
N LEU A 41 -3.97 7.61 1.59
CA LEU A 41 -5.33 7.39 2.07
C LEU A 41 -6.35 7.15 0.95
N GLU A 42 -6.31 7.96 -0.11
CA GLU A 42 -7.22 7.81 -1.25
C GLU A 42 -7.00 6.51 -2.02
N MET A 43 -5.74 6.07 -2.15
CA MET A 43 -5.42 4.78 -2.77
C MET A 43 -5.84 3.61 -1.88
N VAL A 44 -5.67 3.75 -0.56
CA VAL A 44 -6.09 2.74 0.44
C VAL A 44 -7.58 2.45 0.34
N LYS A 45 -8.42 3.48 0.16
CA LYS A 45 -9.88 3.34 -0.04
C LYS A 45 -10.24 2.52 -1.28
N LEU A 46 -9.36 2.48 -2.28
CA LEU A 46 -9.56 1.73 -3.53
C LEU A 46 -9.08 0.28 -3.43
N MET A 47 -8.22 -0.07 -2.46
CA MET A 47 -7.62 -1.40 -2.33
C MET A 47 -8.62 -2.57 -2.31
N PRO A 48 -9.81 -2.48 -1.67
CA PRO A 48 -10.79 -3.56 -1.74
C PRO A 48 -11.27 -3.88 -3.15
N ARG A 49 -11.37 -2.87 -4.03
CA ARG A 49 -11.79 -3.03 -5.43
C ARG A 49 -10.72 -3.72 -6.27
N LEU A 50 -9.45 -3.50 -5.93
CA LEU A 50 -8.31 -4.14 -6.58
C LEU A 50 -8.15 -5.62 -6.17
N GLY A 51 -8.98 -6.15 -5.27
CA GLY A 51 -9.05 -7.59 -4.99
C GLY A 51 -7.94 -8.16 -4.10
N ALA A 52 -6.96 -7.36 -3.69
CA ALA A 52 -5.80 -7.81 -2.93
C ALA A 52 -6.19 -8.56 -1.65
N SER A 53 -5.66 -9.78 -1.50
CA SER A 53 -5.79 -10.51 -0.23
C SER A 53 -4.66 -10.20 0.75
N LYS A 54 -3.57 -9.58 0.28
CA LYS A 54 -2.47 -9.10 1.11
C LYS A 54 -1.89 -7.79 0.59
N ILE A 55 -1.62 -6.88 1.51
CA ILE A 55 -1.05 -5.55 1.24
C ILE A 55 0.20 -5.39 2.09
N VAL A 56 1.30 -4.97 1.47
CA VAL A 56 2.51 -4.52 2.16
C VAL A 56 2.59 -3.00 2.02
N TYR A 57 2.61 -2.31 3.15
CA TYR A 57 2.69 -0.86 3.23
C TYR A 57 4.05 -0.49 3.81
N VAL A 58 4.88 0.19 3.01
CA VAL A 58 6.14 0.82 3.43
C VAL A 58 5.87 2.30 3.73
N SER A 59 6.44 2.85 4.78
CA SER A 59 6.22 4.25 5.15
C SER A 59 7.39 4.85 5.92
N CYS A 60 7.80 6.04 5.48
CA CYS A 60 8.74 6.91 6.17
C CYS A 60 8.10 7.81 7.24
N ASN A 61 6.77 7.69 7.44
CA ASN A 61 6.02 8.50 8.39
C ASN A 61 5.02 7.62 9.19
N PRO A 62 5.38 7.21 10.42
CA PRO A 62 4.53 6.34 11.25
C PRO A 62 3.12 6.90 11.51
N ALA A 63 2.95 8.23 11.54
CA ALA A 63 1.65 8.84 11.81
C ALA A 63 0.66 8.64 10.65
N THR A 64 1.11 8.83 9.41
CA THR A 64 0.25 8.61 8.23
C THR A 64 0.05 7.13 7.96
N LEU A 65 1.04 6.28 8.26
CA LEU A 65 0.85 4.83 8.29
C LEU A 65 -0.26 4.42 9.26
N ALA A 66 -0.27 4.94 10.49
CA ALA A 66 -1.28 4.61 11.49
C ALA A 66 -2.71 5.02 11.04
N ARG A 67 -2.85 6.20 10.43
CA ARG A 67 -4.12 6.66 9.83
C ARG A 67 -4.60 5.70 8.74
N ASP A 68 -3.74 5.40 7.79
CA ASP A 68 -4.06 4.57 6.63
C ASP A 68 -4.30 3.10 7.05
N ALA A 69 -3.61 2.61 8.07
CA ALA A 69 -3.85 1.31 8.68
C ALA A 69 -5.27 1.21 9.29
N GLY A 70 -5.73 2.28 9.94
CA GLY A 70 -7.09 2.37 10.47
C GLY A 70 -8.13 2.24 9.37
N GLU A 71 -7.92 2.91 8.23
CA GLU A 71 -8.79 2.80 7.06
C GLU A 71 -8.76 1.37 6.47
N LEU A 72 -7.58 0.78 6.28
CA LEU A 72 -7.48 -0.63 5.84
C LEU A 72 -8.24 -1.59 6.76
N MET A 73 -8.16 -1.37 8.06
CA MET A 73 -8.90 -2.18 9.04
C MET A 73 -10.42 -2.00 8.91
N ALA A 74 -10.90 -0.77 8.75
CA ALA A 74 -12.31 -0.49 8.48
C ALA A 74 -12.80 -1.16 7.17
N LEU A 75 -11.92 -1.28 6.18
CA LEU A 75 -12.18 -1.94 4.90
C LEU A 75 -12.06 -3.48 4.94
N GLY A 76 -11.91 -4.07 6.13
CA GLY A 76 -11.93 -5.53 6.33
C GLY A 76 -10.57 -6.20 6.18
N TYR A 77 -9.47 -5.45 6.29
CA TYR A 77 -8.14 -6.02 6.46
C TYR A 77 -7.77 -6.15 7.93
N ARG A 78 -6.80 -7.00 8.22
CA ARG A 78 -6.19 -7.15 9.54
C ARG A 78 -4.71 -6.90 9.44
N LEU A 79 -4.16 -6.08 10.35
CA LEU A 79 -2.72 -5.96 10.54
C LEU A 79 -2.16 -7.29 11.06
N LYS A 80 -1.25 -7.91 10.30
CA LYS A 80 -0.65 -9.21 10.61
C LYS A 80 0.76 -9.12 11.15
N ALA A 81 1.53 -8.15 10.67
CA ALA A 81 2.87 -7.87 11.15
C ALA A 81 3.18 -6.39 10.93
N ALA A 82 4.03 -5.83 11.77
CA ALA A 82 4.63 -4.52 11.57
C ALA A 82 6.07 -4.55 12.07
N GLY A 83 6.94 -3.77 11.45
CA GLY A 83 8.34 -3.63 11.83
C GLY A 83 8.85 -2.23 11.49
N VAL A 84 9.93 -1.85 12.15
CA VAL A 84 10.65 -0.60 11.89
C VAL A 84 12.04 -0.93 11.35
N MET A 85 12.52 -0.09 10.44
CA MET A 85 13.84 -0.18 9.84
C MET A 85 14.57 1.15 10.07
N ASP A 86 15.75 1.06 10.67
CA ASP A 86 16.66 2.20 10.76
C ASP A 86 17.43 2.33 9.45
N MET A 87 16.79 2.95 8.45
CA MET A 87 17.45 3.26 7.16
C MET A 87 18.32 4.51 7.23
N PHE A 88 18.12 5.36 8.25
CA PHE A 88 18.81 6.64 8.40
C PHE A 88 19.30 6.84 9.84
N PRO A 89 20.35 6.09 10.25
CA PRO A 89 20.89 6.19 11.61
C PRO A 89 21.27 7.62 11.96
N HIS A 90 21.08 7.97 13.23
CA HIS A 90 21.34 9.32 13.77
C HIS A 90 20.42 10.42 13.22
N THR A 91 19.28 10.05 12.61
CA THR A 91 18.22 11.01 12.24
C THR A 91 16.93 10.70 13.01
N THR A 92 15.94 11.59 12.88
CA THR A 92 14.59 11.35 13.41
C THR A 92 13.71 10.54 12.45
N HIS A 93 14.20 10.15 11.27
CA HIS A 93 13.44 9.39 10.30
C HIS A 93 13.31 7.94 10.75
N VAL A 94 12.11 7.39 10.61
CA VAL A 94 11.82 6.00 10.92
C VAL A 94 11.07 5.41 9.73
N GLU A 95 11.70 4.44 9.08
CA GLU A 95 11.02 3.62 8.08
C GLU A 95 10.24 2.51 8.78
N SER A 96 9.04 2.26 8.31
CA SER A 96 8.12 1.27 8.87
C SER A 96 7.52 0.43 7.76
N ILE A 97 7.34 -0.85 8.03
CA ILE A 97 6.68 -1.80 7.12
C ILE A 97 5.55 -2.46 7.87
N ALA A 98 4.36 -2.49 7.27
CA ALA A 98 3.18 -3.16 7.80
C ALA A 98 2.60 -4.14 6.77
N VAL A 99 2.20 -5.32 7.24
CA VAL A 99 1.56 -6.37 6.44
C VAL A 99 0.11 -6.48 6.85
N PHE A 100 -0.79 -6.34 5.88
CA PHE A 100 -2.23 -6.50 6.06
C PHE A 100 -2.73 -7.69 5.26
N GLU A 101 -3.67 -8.44 5.83
CA GLU A 101 -4.36 -9.54 5.13
C GLU A 101 -5.87 -9.35 5.20
N LYS A 102 -6.55 -9.62 4.08
CA LYS A 102 -8.01 -9.52 3.99
C LYS A 102 -8.65 -10.56 4.90
N MET A 103 -9.62 -10.14 5.71
CA MET A 103 -10.35 -11.06 6.58
C MET A 103 -11.25 -11.96 5.73
N LYS A 104 -11.12 -13.29 5.91
CA LYS A 104 -12.06 -14.24 5.32
C LYS A 104 -13.43 -14.01 5.95
N LYS A 105 -14.48 -13.87 5.13
CA LYS A 105 -15.86 -13.96 5.63
C LYS A 105 -16.05 -15.38 6.19
N LYS A 106 -16.55 -15.48 7.42
CA LYS A 106 -17.01 -16.74 7.99
C LYS A 106 -18.26 -17.21 7.25
#